data_AF-S7ZV87-F1
#
_entry.id   AF-S7ZV87-F1
#
_cell.length_a   1.000
_cell.length_b   1.000
_cell.length_c   1.000
_cell.angle_alpha   90.00
_cell.angle_beta   90.00
_cell.angle_gamma   90.00
#
_symmetry.space_group_name_H-M   'P 1'
#
loop_
_entity.id
_entity.type
_entity.pdbx_description
1 polymer ?
#
loop_
_entity_poly.entity_id
_entity_poly.type
_entity_poly.pdbx_seq_one_letter_code
_entity_poly.pdbx_strand_id
1 'polypeptide(L)'
;MPWSVSQSFKYYVSSVSQVKHLASYNWIEAPTPTIAVPGYTGLAYIAQNAARYPDSPLELIFRALFIEQPNILRKLLSFIDPHSAINSEFIGESQFRGFGRQFEKSYTIPQAKGSTGHHRIIYYQLGSLNFLVRHEVDGYVKDDGDQQNFITSAWELLNLSQSKPLKEKRFSSSILRIQHFGEPVTRESTLEIKTRAAKKPLDLEKVIPRLWISQTPKPVRAHHHGGKFTSPEVEDVTIQIQDWERRRQGEINLLVNLIKRIIHQTRAFGGSSTAR
;
A
#
# COMPACT_ATOMS: atom_id res chain seq x y z
N MET A 1 49.48 18.58 -11.26
CA MET A 1 48.50 18.05 -12.23
C MET A 1 47.11 18.12 -11.60
N PRO A 2 46.17 18.92 -12.12
CA PRO A 2 44.79 18.87 -11.65
C PRO A 2 44.01 17.81 -12.45
N TRP A 3 43.27 16.98 -11.74
CA TRP A 3 42.35 16.01 -12.31
C TRP A 3 41.19 16.74 -13.00
N SER A 4 41.21 16.76 -14.32
CA SER A 4 40.05 17.10 -15.15
C SER A 4 39.08 15.92 -15.14
N VAL A 5 38.00 16.01 -14.36
CA VAL A 5 36.84 15.12 -14.49
C VAL A 5 35.75 15.89 -15.23
N SER A 6 35.85 16.00 -16.55
CA SER A 6 34.69 16.27 -17.39
C SER A 6 34.03 14.94 -17.74
N GLN A 7 33.40 14.30 -16.75
CA GLN A 7 32.44 13.24 -17.05
C GLN A 7 31.09 13.93 -17.22
N SER A 8 30.67 14.08 -18.47
CA SER A 8 29.33 14.52 -18.82
C SER A 8 28.34 13.49 -18.26
N PHE A 9 27.86 13.73 -17.05
CA PHE A 9 26.69 13.04 -16.52
C PHE A 9 25.54 13.39 -17.45
N LYS A 10 25.17 12.48 -18.35
CA LYS A 10 23.83 12.52 -18.95
C LYS A 10 22.86 12.53 -17.76
N TYR A 11 22.15 13.64 -17.58
CA TYR A 11 21.05 13.73 -16.62
C TYR A 11 19.95 12.80 -17.10
N TYR A 12 20.05 11.52 -16.73
CA TYR A 12 18.96 10.59 -16.92
C TYR A 12 17.83 11.03 -15.99
N VAL A 13 16.67 11.32 -16.57
CA VAL A 13 15.44 11.52 -15.82
C VAL A 13 15.07 10.17 -15.21
N SER A 14 14.93 10.12 -13.89
CA SER A 14 14.43 8.94 -13.18
C SER A 14 12.96 9.17 -12.88
N SER A 15 12.09 8.61 -13.72
CA SER A 15 10.64 8.68 -13.56
C SER A 15 10.06 7.30 -13.28
N VAL A 16 8.91 7.28 -12.60
CA VAL A 16 8.11 6.07 -12.45
C VAL A 16 7.49 5.70 -13.80
N SER A 17 7.57 4.41 -14.16
CA SER A 17 6.95 3.87 -15.37
C SER A 17 6.57 2.40 -15.19
N GLN A 18 5.81 1.86 -16.14
CA GLN A 18 5.40 0.45 -16.16
C GLN A 18 4.70 -0.03 -14.88
N VAL A 19 3.89 0.83 -14.27
CA VAL A 19 3.14 0.52 -13.05
C VAL A 19 2.16 -0.62 -13.33
N LYS A 20 2.25 -1.70 -12.54
CA LYS A 20 1.41 -2.89 -12.64
C LYS A 20 0.96 -3.31 -11.26
N HIS A 21 -0.34 -3.60 -11.12
CA HIS A 21 -0.80 -4.36 -9.98
C HIS A 21 -0.32 -5.80 -10.09
N LEU A 22 0.19 -6.37 -9.00
CA LEU A 22 0.62 -7.77 -8.97
C LEU A 22 -0.25 -8.64 -8.06
N ALA A 23 -0.51 -8.19 -6.84
CA ALA A 23 -1.32 -8.94 -5.88
C ALA A 23 -1.90 -8.01 -4.82
N SER A 24 -2.94 -8.47 -4.12
CA SER A 24 -3.46 -7.80 -2.94
C SER A 24 -3.80 -8.79 -1.84
N TYR A 25 -3.96 -8.30 -0.61
CA TYR A 25 -4.45 -9.12 0.49
C TYR A 25 -5.07 -8.29 1.61
N ASN A 26 -5.92 -8.92 2.41
CA ASN A 26 -6.40 -8.35 3.67
C ASN A 26 -5.85 -9.14 4.86
N TRP A 27 -5.55 -8.45 5.95
CA TRP A 27 -5.42 -9.10 7.25
C TRP A 27 -6.80 -9.44 7.80
N ILE A 28 -6.99 -10.68 8.27
CA ILE A 28 -8.25 -11.16 8.83
C ILE A 28 -8.09 -11.42 10.33
N GLU A 29 -8.85 -10.71 11.16
CA GLU A 29 -8.91 -10.88 12.61
C GLU A 29 -9.21 -12.34 12.97
N ALA A 30 -8.19 -13.00 13.50
CA ALA A 30 -8.22 -14.41 13.87
C ALA A 30 -7.12 -14.68 14.91
N PRO A 31 -7.24 -15.72 15.75
CA PRO A 31 -6.21 -16.05 16.75
C PRO A 31 -4.83 -16.32 16.15
N THR A 32 -4.77 -16.87 14.93
CA THR A 32 -3.54 -17.09 14.16
C THR A 32 -3.40 -16.05 13.05
N PRO A 33 -2.17 -15.62 12.69
CA PRO A 33 -1.94 -14.72 11.56
C PRO A 33 -2.64 -15.26 10.30
N THR A 34 -3.60 -14.51 9.78
CA THR A 34 -4.45 -14.96 8.67
C THR A 34 -4.59 -13.84 7.65
N ILE A 35 -4.38 -14.15 6.38
CA ILE A 35 -4.63 -13.25 5.27
C ILE A 35 -5.65 -13.82 4.29
N ALA A 36 -6.44 -12.94 3.69
CA ALA A 36 -7.28 -13.24 2.53
C ALA A 36 -6.62 -12.70 1.26
N VAL A 37 -6.52 -13.53 0.20
CA VAL A 37 -5.89 -13.18 -1.09
C VAL A 37 -6.89 -13.49 -2.22
N PRO A 38 -7.22 -12.54 -3.13
CA PRO A 38 -6.70 -11.16 -3.21
C PRO A 38 -7.25 -10.22 -2.13
N GLY A 39 -8.26 -10.66 -1.38
CA GLY A 39 -8.97 -9.82 -0.40
C GLY A 39 -9.93 -8.81 -1.04
N TYR A 40 -10.61 -8.01 -0.21
CA TYR A 40 -11.48 -6.91 -0.63
C TYR A 40 -11.00 -5.57 -0.06
N THR A 41 -11.08 -4.51 -0.86
CA THR A 41 -10.88 -3.12 -0.41
C THR A 41 -12.11 -2.64 0.38
N GLY A 42 -11.93 -2.15 1.61
CA GLY A 42 -13.03 -1.69 2.48
C GLY A 42 -12.84 -2.13 3.94
N LEU A 43 -13.07 -1.22 4.90
CA LEU A 43 -12.60 -1.41 6.28
C LEU A 43 -13.62 -2.11 7.18
N ALA A 44 -13.16 -3.15 7.87
CA ALA A 44 -13.26 -3.19 9.32
C ALA A 44 -11.83 -2.94 9.88
N TYR A 45 -11.67 -2.41 11.10
CA TYR A 45 -10.35 -2.27 11.71
C TYR A 45 -10.38 -2.49 13.22
N ILE A 46 -9.69 -3.55 13.62
CA ILE A 46 -8.98 -3.71 14.90
C ILE A 46 -7.67 -4.44 14.55
N ALA A 47 -6.54 -3.74 14.42
CA ALA A 47 -5.25 -4.39 14.14
C ALA A 47 -4.69 -5.14 15.36
N GLN A 48 -5.39 -6.17 15.83
CA GLN A 48 -4.79 -7.16 16.72
C GLN A 48 -3.70 -7.97 15.99
N ASN A 49 -3.82 -8.13 14.67
CA ASN A 49 -2.88 -8.91 13.87
C ASN A 49 -1.61 -8.15 13.45
N ALA A 50 -1.59 -6.81 13.50
CA ALA A 50 -0.35 -6.06 13.28
C ALA A 50 0.70 -6.34 14.36
N ALA A 51 0.31 -6.88 15.53
CA ALA A 51 1.24 -7.36 16.55
C ALA A 51 1.68 -8.83 16.32
N ARG A 52 1.07 -9.54 15.36
CA ARG A 52 1.26 -10.98 15.11
C ARG A 52 1.95 -11.24 13.76
N TYR A 53 2.91 -10.40 13.38
CA TYR A 53 3.68 -10.60 12.15
C TYR A 53 4.25 -12.03 12.11
N PRO A 54 4.19 -12.73 10.95
CA PRO A 54 4.99 -13.93 10.78
C PRO A 54 6.48 -13.59 10.97
N ASP A 55 7.28 -14.58 11.36
CA ASP A 55 8.71 -14.43 11.70
C ASP A 55 9.53 -13.73 10.60
N SER A 56 9.04 -13.72 9.36
CA SER A 56 9.59 -12.94 8.26
C SER A 56 8.58 -11.91 7.72
N PRO A 57 8.86 -10.59 7.82
CA PRO A 57 7.95 -9.54 7.34
C PRO A 57 7.74 -9.55 5.82
N LEU A 58 8.64 -10.21 5.07
CA LEU A 58 8.55 -10.38 3.61
C LEU A 58 7.74 -11.61 3.19
N GLU A 59 7.49 -12.56 4.10
CA GLU A 59 6.75 -13.79 3.80
C GLU A 59 5.37 -13.51 3.18
N LEU A 60 4.69 -12.48 3.66
CA LEU A 60 3.37 -12.06 3.18
C LEU A 60 3.37 -11.72 1.68
N ILE A 61 4.42 -11.03 1.25
CA ILE A 61 4.56 -10.57 -0.13
C ILE A 61 4.79 -11.75 -1.05
N PHE A 62 5.73 -12.63 -0.69
CA PHE A 62 6.04 -13.80 -1.50
C PHE A 62 4.86 -14.75 -1.59
N ARG A 63 4.07 -14.90 -0.52
CA ARG A 63 2.87 -15.76 -0.52
C ARG A 63 1.74 -15.19 -1.36
N ALA A 64 1.45 -13.89 -1.24
CA ALA A 64 0.45 -13.24 -2.09
C ALA A 64 0.86 -13.30 -3.57
N LEU A 65 2.12 -13.00 -3.89
CA LEU A 65 2.66 -13.12 -5.25
C LEU A 65 2.65 -14.56 -5.76
N PHE A 66 2.96 -15.55 -4.92
CA PHE A 66 2.92 -16.95 -5.35
C PHE A 66 1.50 -17.39 -5.72
N ILE A 67 0.49 -16.85 -5.05
CA ILE A 67 -0.92 -17.15 -5.31
C ILE A 67 -1.41 -16.47 -6.58
N GLU A 68 -1.21 -15.17 -6.71
CA GLU A 68 -1.78 -14.39 -7.83
C GLU A 68 -0.87 -14.37 -9.07
N GLN A 69 0.45 -14.48 -8.87
CA GLN A 69 1.47 -14.31 -9.91
C GLN A 69 2.60 -15.36 -9.78
N PRO A 70 2.30 -16.68 -9.82
CA PRO A 70 3.27 -17.74 -9.53
C PRO A 70 4.54 -17.68 -10.39
N ASN A 71 4.46 -17.09 -11.58
CA ASN A 71 5.57 -16.98 -12.54
C ASN A 71 6.50 -15.78 -12.31
N ILE A 72 6.13 -14.80 -11.45
CA ILE A 72 6.85 -13.53 -11.35
C ILE A 72 8.05 -13.55 -10.39
N LEU A 73 8.08 -14.53 -9.48
CA LEU A 73 9.08 -14.67 -8.42
C LEU A 73 10.54 -14.79 -8.92
N ARG A 74 10.76 -15.13 -10.20
CA ARG A 74 12.10 -15.23 -10.79
C ARG A 74 12.77 -13.88 -11.11
N LYS A 75 12.11 -12.73 -10.92
CA LYS A 75 12.57 -11.41 -11.39
C LYS A 75 12.61 -10.28 -10.35
N LEU A 76 12.54 -10.58 -9.05
CA LEU A 76 12.33 -9.54 -8.03
C LEU A 76 13.64 -8.88 -7.54
N LEU A 77 13.71 -7.54 -7.55
CA LEU A 77 15.00 -6.80 -7.49
C LEU A 77 15.10 -5.67 -6.45
N SER A 78 14.04 -5.23 -5.78
CA SER A 78 14.13 -4.37 -4.58
C SER A 78 12.76 -4.20 -3.91
N PHE A 79 12.73 -4.04 -2.59
CA PHE A 79 11.51 -3.93 -1.79
C PHE A 79 11.44 -2.57 -1.08
N ILE A 80 10.27 -1.93 -1.15
CA ILE A 80 9.92 -0.77 -0.30
C ILE A 80 8.57 -1.07 0.37
N ASP A 81 8.53 -0.91 1.69
CA ASP A 81 7.29 -0.78 2.47
C ASP A 81 7.22 0.63 3.09
N PRO A 82 6.44 1.55 2.50
CA PRO A 82 6.30 2.91 2.98
C PRO A 82 5.58 2.99 4.34
N HIS A 83 5.04 1.89 4.87
CA HIS A 83 4.44 1.85 6.21
C HIS A 83 5.43 1.47 7.32
N SER A 84 6.62 0.94 6.99
CA SER A 84 7.53 0.37 8.00
C SER A 84 8.62 1.34 8.50
N ALA A 85 8.94 2.38 7.74
CA ALA A 85 9.99 3.32 8.09
C ALA A 85 9.40 4.73 8.27
N ILE A 86 9.48 5.25 9.50
CA ILE A 86 9.20 6.63 9.92
C ILE A 86 7.70 6.89 10.21
N ASN A 87 7.21 6.38 11.34
CA ASN A 87 6.24 7.03 12.25
C ASN A 87 5.96 6.16 13.49
N SER A 88 6.96 5.51 14.07
CA SER A 88 6.81 4.91 15.40
C SER A 88 6.90 6.02 16.45
N GLU A 89 5.86 6.84 16.54
CA GLU A 89 5.69 7.77 17.64
C GLU A 89 5.25 6.96 18.87
N PHE A 90 5.99 7.03 19.97
CA PHE A 90 5.56 6.47 21.24
C PHE A 90 4.45 7.35 21.81
N ILE A 91 3.22 6.85 21.78
CA ILE A 91 2.03 7.59 22.19
C ILE A 91 1.59 7.05 23.55
N GLY A 92 1.72 7.89 24.59
CA GLY A 92 1.20 7.57 25.92
C GLY A 92 -0.31 7.34 25.91
N GLU A 93 -0.81 6.56 26.88
CA GLU A 93 -2.19 6.05 26.96
C GLU A 93 -3.31 7.13 26.93
N SER A 94 -2.96 8.41 27.08
CA SER A 94 -3.90 9.54 27.14
C SER A 94 -3.86 10.51 25.94
N GLN A 95 -3.02 10.27 24.93
CA GLN A 95 -2.89 11.21 23.81
C GLN A 95 -3.97 11.00 22.73
N PHE A 96 -4.72 12.06 22.47
CA PHE A 96 -5.72 12.14 21.42
C PHE A 96 -5.11 11.97 20.02
N ARG A 97 -5.45 10.88 19.31
CA ARG A 97 -4.90 10.53 17.98
C ARG A 97 -5.68 11.11 16.79
N GLY A 98 -6.55 12.10 17.02
CA GLY A 98 -7.41 12.64 15.97
C GLY A 98 -8.61 11.75 15.65
N PHE A 99 -9.33 12.10 14.60
CA PHE A 99 -10.60 11.46 14.22
C PHE A 99 -10.49 10.54 12.99
N GLY A 100 -9.29 10.35 12.43
CA GLY A 100 -9.05 9.62 11.18
C GLY A 100 -9.62 8.22 11.15
N ARG A 101 -9.29 7.43 12.17
CA ARG A 101 -9.78 6.06 12.32
C ARG A 101 -11.30 5.97 12.37
N GLN A 102 -11.95 6.89 13.09
CA GLN A 102 -13.40 6.87 13.21
C GLN A 102 -14.06 7.30 11.90
N PHE A 103 -13.45 8.25 11.19
CA PHE A 103 -13.89 8.64 9.86
C PHE A 103 -13.84 7.48 8.88
N GLU A 104 -12.68 6.82 8.77
CA GLU A 104 -12.47 5.61 7.98
C GLU A 104 -13.55 4.55 8.23
N LYS A 105 -13.85 4.24 9.51
CA LYS A 105 -14.91 3.30 9.88
C LYS A 105 -16.33 3.75 9.51
N SER A 106 -16.60 5.05 9.60
CA SER A 106 -17.94 5.60 9.37
C SER A 106 -18.22 5.92 7.91
N TYR A 107 -17.19 6.10 7.09
CA TYR A 107 -17.28 6.53 5.68
C TYR A 107 -16.78 5.47 4.69
N THR A 108 -16.51 4.24 5.17
CA THR A 108 -16.26 3.08 4.30
C THR A 108 -17.16 1.91 4.70
N ILE A 109 -17.42 1.02 3.74
CA ILE A 109 -18.24 -0.17 3.96
C ILE A 109 -17.31 -1.39 4.00
N PRO A 110 -17.23 -2.13 5.13
CA PRO A 110 -16.45 -3.36 5.20
C PRO A 110 -16.96 -4.37 4.15
N GLN A 111 -16.07 -4.82 3.28
CA GLN A 111 -16.36 -5.85 2.29
C GLN A 111 -15.99 -7.26 2.77
N ALA A 112 -15.27 -7.37 3.89
CA ALA A 112 -14.94 -8.65 4.50
C ALA A 112 -15.03 -8.55 6.02
N LYS A 113 -15.82 -9.44 6.63
CA LYS A 113 -15.96 -9.53 8.09
C LYS A 113 -14.61 -9.87 8.71
N GLY A 114 -14.21 -9.10 9.72
CA GLY A 114 -12.90 -9.25 10.36
C GLY A 114 -11.72 -8.80 9.50
N SER A 115 -11.93 -8.18 8.34
CA SER A 115 -10.85 -7.46 7.65
C SER A 115 -10.28 -6.40 8.59
N THR A 116 -8.96 -6.20 8.59
CA THR A 116 -8.27 -5.24 9.47
C THR A 116 -7.31 -4.32 8.74
N GLY A 117 -7.25 -4.41 7.41
CA GLY A 117 -6.41 -3.57 6.55
C GLY A 117 -6.18 -4.27 5.21
N HIS A 118 -6.26 -3.51 4.12
CA HIS A 118 -6.04 -4.01 2.76
C HIS A 118 -4.67 -3.55 2.27
N HIS A 119 -3.88 -4.47 1.72
CA HIS A 119 -2.55 -4.20 1.21
C HIS A 119 -2.48 -4.57 -0.26
N ARG A 120 -1.80 -3.75 -1.06
CA ARG A 120 -1.48 -4.04 -2.45
C ARG A 120 0.00 -4.20 -2.63
N ILE A 121 0.36 -5.01 -3.61
CA ILE A 121 1.70 -5.23 -4.10
C ILE A 121 1.71 -4.78 -5.55
N ILE A 122 2.47 -3.73 -5.83
CA ILE A 122 2.63 -3.16 -7.16
C ILE A 122 4.07 -3.30 -7.64
N TYR A 123 4.23 -3.39 -8.94
CA TYR A 123 5.51 -3.29 -9.62
C TYR A 123 5.58 -1.98 -10.40
N TYR A 124 6.74 -1.34 -10.41
CA TYR A 124 7.05 -0.29 -11.36
C TYR A 124 8.56 -0.17 -11.58
N GLN A 125 8.94 0.54 -12.63
CA GLN A 125 10.32 0.94 -12.87
C GLN A 125 10.53 2.38 -12.41
N LEU A 126 11.64 2.65 -11.73
CA LEU A 126 12.11 4.00 -11.42
C LEU A 126 13.52 4.16 -11.98
N GLY A 127 13.62 4.91 -13.09
CA GLY A 127 14.83 4.92 -13.90
C GLY A 127 15.18 3.50 -14.37
N SER A 128 16.37 3.02 -14.00
CA SER A 128 16.83 1.66 -14.35
C SER A 128 16.62 0.63 -13.23
N LEU A 129 15.84 0.96 -12.19
CA LEU A 129 15.60 0.08 -11.06
C LEU A 129 14.18 -0.47 -11.10
N ASN A 130 14.06 -1.76 -10.79
CA ASN A 130 12.80 -2.48 -10.69
C ASN A 130 12.34 -2.49 -9.23
N PHE A 131 11.19 -1.90 -8.95
CA PHE A 131 10.60 -1.83 -7.62
C PHE A 131 9.42 -2.78 -7.48
N LEU A 132 9.42 -3.50 -6.36
CA LEU A 132 8.21 -4.09 -5.81
C LEU A 132 7.82 -3.31 -4.56
N VAL A 133 6.64 -2.70 -4.58
CA VAL A 133 6.14 -1.88 -3.47
C VAL A 133 4.92 -2.53 -2.87
N ARG A 134 4.98 -2.78 -1.56
CA ARG A 134 3.82 -3.14 -0.76
C ARG A 134 3.30 -1.87 -0.10
N HIS A 135 2.01 -1.59 -0.13
CA HIS A 135 1.43 -0.48 0.62
C HIS A 135 0.02 -0.82 1.10
N GLU A 136 -0.40 -0.18 2.19
CA GLU A 136 -1.79 -0.19 2.64
C GLU A 136 -2.65 0.68 1.71
N VAL A 137 -3.92 0.31 1.57
CA VAL A 137 -4.95 1.06 0.83
C VAL A 137 -6.16 1.25 1.73
N ASP A 138 -6.59 2.50 1.87
CA ASP A 138 -7.63 2.87 2.82
C ASP A 138 -9.04 2.55 2.29
N GLY A 139 -9.21 2.54 0.96
CA GLY A 139 -10.49 2.22 0.34
C GLY A 139 -10.47 2.26 -1.18
N TYR A 140 -11.66 2.20 -1.78
CA TYR A 140 -11.86 2.35 -3.22
C TYR A 140 -13.24 2.93 -3.53
N VAL A 141 -13.42 3.51 -4.71
CA VAL A 141 -14.72 3.89 -5.27
C VAL A 141 -15.20 2.78 -6.20
N LYS A 142 -16.44 2.30 -6.02
CA LYS A 142 -17.08 1.35 -6.94
C LYS A 142 -17.84 2.13 -8.01
N ASP A 143 -17.79 1.69 -9.27
CA ASP A 143 -18.53 2.35 -10.36
C ASP A 143 -20.06 2.26 -10.15
N ASP A 144 -20.78 3.32 -10.51
CA ASP A 144 -22.19 3.54 -10.17
C ASP A 144 -23.15 2.49 -10.75
N GLY A 145 -22.75 1.73 -11.77
CA GLY A 145 -23.56 0.66 -12.37
C GLY A 145 -23.82 -0.55 -11.45
N ASP A 146 -23.21 -0.57 -10.25
CA ASP A 146 -23.09 -1.78 -9.45
C ASP A 146 -23.50 -1.59 -7.97
N GLN A 147 -24.18 -0.48 -7.66
CA GLN A 147 -24.57 -0.10 -6.29
C GLN A 147 -25.70 -0.98 -5.71
N GLN A 148 -26.69 -1.40 -6.51
CA GLN A 148 -27.82 -2.21 -6.04
C GLN A 148 -27.39 -3.64 -5.68
N ASN A 149 -26.53 -4.23 -6.51
CA ASN A 149 -25.91 -5.54 -6.24
C ASN A 149 -24.96 -5.46 -5.05
N PHE A 150 -24.24 -4.34 -4.89
CA PHE A 150 -23.29 -4.12 -3.80
C PHE A 150 -23.94 -4.06 -2.43
N ILE A 151 -25.05 -3.34 -2.27
CA ILE A 151 -25.79 -3.32 -0.99
C ILE A 151 -26.25 -4.75 -0.66
N THR A 152 -26.78 -5.47 -1.65
CA THR A 152 -27.26 -6.85 -1.48
C THR A 152 -26.12 -7.78 -1.05
N SER A 153 -24.96 -7.74 -1.73
CA SER A 153 -23.79 -8.56 -1.38
C SER A 153 -23.14 -8.14 -0.06
N ALA A 154 -23.06 -6.85 0.26
CA ALA A 154 -22.54 -6.38 1.54
C ALA A 154 -23.42 -6.86 2.71
N TRP A 155 -24.75 -6.86 2.56
CA TRP A 155 -25.68 -7.44 3.53
C TRP A 155 -25.56 -8.96 3.62
N GLU A 156 -25.41 -9.67 2.50
CA GLU A 156 -25.15 -11.12 2.50
C GLU A 156 -23.83 -11.48 3.19
N LEU A 157 -22.77 -10.68 3.00
CA LEU A 157 -21.46 -10.85 3.64
C LEU A 157 -21.47 -10.56 5.15
N LEU A 158 -22.29 -9.60 5.59
CA LEU A 158 -22.54 -9.35 7.01
C LEU A 158 -23.38 -10.48 7.65
N ASN A 159 -24.29 -11.10 6.87
CA ASN A 159 -25.17 -12.19 7.29
C ASN A 159 -24.58 -13.60 7.16
N LEU A 160 -23.42 -13.78 6.52
CA LEU A 160 -22.67 -15.04 6.44
C LEU A 160 -22.05 -15.42 7.81
N SER A 161 -22.91 -15.70 8.78
CA SER A 161 -22.57 -16.36 10.04
C SER A 161 -22.84 -17.88 9.98
N GLN A 162 -23.14 -18.44 8.81
CA GLN A 162 -23.32 -19.88 8.61
C GLN A 162 -22.55 -20.41 7.38
N SER A 163 -21.36 -20.94 7.67
CA SER A 163 -20.65 -22.06 7.05
C SER A 163 -20.66 -22.26 5.52
N LYS A 164 -19.51 -21.98 4.89
CA LYS A 164 -18.84 -22.89 3.93
C LYS A 164 -17.34 -22.94 4.25
N PRO A 165 -16.67 -24.10 4.22
CA PRO A 165 -15.24 -24.18 4.50
C PRO A 165 -14.48 -23.54 3.33
N LEU A 166 -13.82 -22.42 3.60
CA LEU A 166 -12.86 -21.82 2.68
C LEU A 166 -11.69 -22.80 2.50
N LYS A 167 -11.20 -22.96 1.27
CA LYS A 167 -10.01 -23.78 0.98
C LYS A 167 -8.78 -23.14 1.63
N GLU A 168 -8.47 -23.53 2.87
CA GLU A 168 -7.25 -23.12 3.57
C GLU A 168 -6.05 -23.85 2.96
N LYS A 169 -5.06 -23.10 2.47
CA LYS A 169 -3.77 -23.67 2.07
C LYS A 169 -2.78 -23.49 3.21
N ARG A 170 -2.36 -24.60 3.84
CA ARG A 170 -1.30 -24.60 4.85
C ARG A 170 0.06 -24.81 4.18
N PHE A 171 1.04 -23.99 4.55
CA PHE A 171 2.44 -24.20 4.19
C PHE A 171 3.14 -24.77 5.42
N SER A 172 3.85 -25.88 5.25
CA SER A 172 4.36 -26.73 6.35
C SER A 172 5.33 -26.04 7.32
N SER A 173 5.85 -24.87 6.99
CA SER A 173 6.88 -24.15 7.76
C SER A 173 6.43 -22.81 8.37
N SER A 174 5.15 -22.41 8.26
CA SER A 174 4.69 -21.10 8.77
C SER A 174 3.32 -21.17 9.42
N ILE A 175 3.18 -20.39 10.48
CA ILE A 175 1.92 -20.18 11.20
C ILE A 175 0.90 -19.32 10.42
N LEU A 176 1.31 -18.70 9.30
CA LEU A 176 0.44 -17.87 8.48
C LEU A 176 -0.58 -18.72 7.71
N ARG A 177 -1.86 -18.45 7.96
CA ARG A 177 -2.99 -19.00 7.21
C ARG A 177 -3.36 -18.11 6.03
N ILE A 178 -3.71 -18.74 4.90
CA ILE A 178 -4.18 -18.04 3.72
C ILE A 178 -5.57 -18.55 3.34
N GLN A 179 -6.49 -17.61 3.18
CA GLN A 179 -7.83 -17.80 2.69
C GLN A 179 -7.93 -17.24 1.28
N HIS A 180 -8.56 -17.98 0.36
CA HIS A 180 -8.84 -17.49 -0.99
C HIS A 180 -10.23 -16.85 -1.00
N PHE A 181 -10.27 -15.51 -0.97
CA PHE A 181 -11.50 -14.73 -0.87
C PHE A 181 -11.19 -13.29 -1.29
N GLY A 182 -12.05 -12.63 -2.05
CA GLY A 182 -11.76 -11.31 -2.63
C GLY A 182 -12.03 -11.19 -4.11
N GLU A 183 -12.02 -9.94 -4.59
CA GLU A 183 -11.98 -9.59 -6.02
C GLU A 183 -10.88 -8.53 -6.25
N PRO A 184 -10.12 -8.60 -7.36
CA PRO A 184 -9.12 -7.59 -7.68
C PRO A 184 -9.76 -6.22 -7.89
N VAL A 185 -9.14 -5.17 -7.34
CA VAL A 185 -9.61 -3.79 -7.46
C VAL A 185 -8.68 -3.02 -8.39
N THR A 186 -9.24 -2.22 -9.30
CA THR A 186 -8.43 -1.42 -10.23
C THR A 186 -7.60 -0.37 -9.49
N ARG A 187 -6.50 0.10 -10.07
CA ARG A 187 -5.66 1.13 -9.42
C ARG A 187 -6.40 2.47 -9.37
N GLU A 188 -7.11 2.77 -10.44
CA GLU A 188 -7.84 4.02 -10.68
C GLU A 188 -8.99 4.22 -9.69
N SER A 189 -9.47 3.15 -9.07
CA SER A 189 -10.52 3.20 -8.04
C SER A 189 -9.98 3.36 -6.63
N THR A 190 -8.69 3.09 -6.36
CA THR A 190 -8.15 3.11 -4.99
C THR A 190 -8.00 4.49 -4.39
N LEU A 191 -8.16 4.54 -3.06
CA LEU A 191 -8.21 5.76 -2.27
C LEU A 191 -7.15 5.75 -1.15
N GLU A 192 -6.64 6.94 -0.85
CA GLU A 192 -5.85 7.24 0.35
C GLU A 192 -6.62 8.28 1.17
N ILE A 193 -7.09 7.92 2.36
CA ILE A 193 -7.91 8.78 3.21
C ILE A 193 -7.03 9.65 4.11
N LYS A 194 -7.31 10.95 4.12
CA LYS A 194 -6.68 11.91 5.01
C LYS A 194 -7.70 12.80 5.69
N THR A 195 -7.70 12.74 7.02
CA THR A 195 -8.49 13.63 7.87
C THR A 195 -7.67 14.79 8.39
N ARG A 196 -8.26 15.98 8.43
CA ARG A 196 -7.63 17.19 8.97
C ARG A 196 -8.64 18.05 9.73
N ALA A 197 -8.17 18.78 10.73
CA ALA A 197 -8.97 19.84 11.33
C ALA A 197 -9.19 20.93 10.26
N ALA A 198 -10.40 21.47 10.15
CA ALA A 198 -10.74 22.46 9.12
C ALA A 198 -9.84 23.71 9.14
N LYS A 199 -9.34 24.09 10.33
CA LYS A 199 -8.39 25.21 10.51
C LYS A 199 -6.95 24.90 10.05
N LYS A 200 -6.66 23.66 9.65
CA LYS A 200 -5.34 23.18 9.21
C LYS A 200 -5.51 22.35 7.94
N PRO A 201 -5.77 22.99 6.79
CA PRO A 201 -6.01 22.28 5.53
C PRO A 201 -4.83 21.38 5.17
N LEU A 202 -5.11 20.33 4.40
CA LEU A 202 -4.11 19.36 3.97
C LEU A 202 -3.14 20.02 2.98
N ASP A 203 -1.88 20.13 3.39
CA ASP A 203 -0.80 20.47 2.47
C ASP A 203 -0.51 19.27 1.56
N LEU A 204 -0.92 19.38 0.29
CA LEU A 204 -0.81 18.30 -0.69
C LEU A 204 0.65 17.90 -0.93
N GLU A 205 1.61 18.84 -0.88
CA GLU A 205 3.04 18.56 -1.04
C GLU A 205 3.58 17.58 0.01
N LYS A 206 2.98 17.54 1.20
CA LYS A 206 3.35 16.58 2.26
C LYS A 206 2.78 15.19 2.05
N VAL A 207 1.76 15.04 1.20
CA VAL A 207 1.07 13.77 0.95
C VAL A 207 1.50 13.15 -0.37
N ILE A 208 1.83 13.97 -1.37
CA ILE A 208 2.29 13.51 -2.69
C ILE A 208 3.40 12.46 -2.62
N PRO A 209 4.45 12.55 -1.77
CA PRO A 209 5.49 11.52 -1.74
C PRO A 209 4.94 10.11 -1.48
N ARG A 210 3.94 10.00 -0.59
CA ARG A 210 3.27 8.72 -0.30
C ARG A 210 2.45 8.25 -1.49
N LEU A 211 1.65 9.14 -2.08
CA LEU A 211 0.83 8.83 -3.26
C LEU A 211 1.69 8.45 -4.49
N TRP A 212 2.86 9.08 -4.63
CA TRP A 212 3.83 8.79 -5.68
C TRP A 212 4.47 7.40 -5.47
N ILE A 213 4.86 7.01 -4.25
CA ILE A 213 5.39 5.66 -4.01
C ILE A 213 4.29 4.59 -4.18
N SER A 214 3.09 4.84 -3.66
CA SER A 214 1.97 3.89 -3.73
C SER A 214 1.25 3.89 -5.09
N GLN A 215 1.55 4.85 -5.96
CA GLN A 215 0.86 5.08 -7.23
C GLN A 215 -0.68 5.11 -7.05
N THR A 216 -1.14 5.74 -5.96
CA THR A 216 -2.55 5.90 -5.62
C THR A 216 -3.02 7.29 -6.05
N PRO A 217 -3.91 7.40 -7.06
CA PRO A 217 -4.22 8.68 -7.69
C PRO A 217 -5.18 9.57 -6.90
N LYS A 218 -6.00 8.98 -6.02
CA LYS A 218 -7.15 9.65 -5.40
C LYS A 218 -7.02 9.78 -3.88
N PRO A 219 -6.46 10.89 -3.36
CA PRO A 219 -6.62 11.22 -1.97
C PRO A 219 -8.08 11.62 -1.66
N VAL A 220 -8.61 11.09 -0.57
CA VAL A 220 -9.85 11.58 0.05
C VAL A 220 -9.48 12.59 1.13
N ARG A 221 -10.01 13.79 1.02
CA ARG A 221 -9.84 14.84 2.04
C ARG A 221 -11.11 14.97 2.85
N ALA A 222 -10.99 14.78 4.14
CA ALA A 222 -12.09 14.96 5.08
C ALA A 222 -11.71 15.97 6.16
N HIS A 223 -12.42 17.09 6.18
CA HIS A 223 -12.19 18.15 7.15
C HIS A 223 -13.16 18.02 8.33
N HIS A 224 -12.68 18.31 9.55
CA HIS A 224 -13.52 18.28 10.74
C HIS A 224 -13.43 19.53 11.61
N HIS A 225 -14.55 19.84 12.29
CA HIS A 225 -14.63 20.81 13.37
C HIS A 225 -14.85 20.06 14.68
N GLY A 226 -13.78 19.80 15.43
CA GLY A 226 -13.86 19.07 16.70
C GLY A 226 -14.50 17.68 16.59
N GLY A 227 -14.32 16.98 15.47
CA GLY A 227 -14.83 15.62 15.23
C GLY A 227 -16.10 15.56 14.37
N LYS A 228 -16.74 16.69 14.09
CA LYS A 228 -17.82 16.77 13.10
C LYS A 228 -17.22 16.98 11.71
N PHE A 229 -17.35 15.97 10.85
CA PHE A 229 -16.81 16.00 9.49
C PHE A 229 -17.74 16.68 8.49
N THR A 230 -17.16 17.42 7.55
CA THR A 230 -17.85 17.83 6.32
C THR A 230 -17.87 16.66 5.33
N SER A 231 -18.66 16.78 4.27
CA SER A 231 -18.62 15.82 3.17
C SER A 231 -17.18 15.66 2.66
N PRO A 232 -16.69 14.42 2.53
CA PRO A 232 -15.36 14.18 1.99
C PRO A 232 -15.29 14.56 0.52
N GLU A 233 -14.13 15.08 0.12
CA GLU A 233 -13.81 15.35 -1.26
C GLU A 233 -12.87 14.28 -1.78
N VAL A 234 -13.19 13.72 -2.95
CA VAL A 234 -12.30 12.82 -3.69
C VAL A 234 -11.78 13.61 -4.88
N GLU A 235 -10.47 13.82 -4.94
CA GLU A 235 -9.81 14.48 -6.07
C GLU A 235 -8.82 13.52 -6.70
N ASP A 236 -8.81 13.42 -8.03
CA ASP A 236 -7.72 12.76 -8.74
C ASP A 236 -6.54 13.74 -8.87
N VAL A 237 -5.43 13.43 -8.21
CA VAL A 237 -4.25 14.30 -8.16
C VAL A 237 -3.09 13.77 -9.02
N THR A 238 -3.38 12.95 -10.02
CA THR A 238 -2.37 12.34 -10.90
C THR A 238 -1.45 13.38 -11.53
N ILE A 239 -1.98 14.52 -11.96
CA ILE A 239 -1.19 15.61 -12.56
C ILE A 239 -0.23 16.21 -11.53
N GLN A 240 -0.69 16.46 -10.31
CA GLN A 240 0.10 17.02 -9.22
C GLN A 240 1.24 16.07 -8.81
N ILE A 241 0.98 14.76 -8.81
CA ILE A 241 2.01 13.74 -8.57
C ILE A 241 3.09 13.80 -9.67
N GLN A 242 2.70 13.88 -10.94
CA GLN A 242 3.64 13.99 -12.06
C GLN A 242 4.45 15.29 -12.00
N ASP A 243 3.81 16.40 -11.66
CA ASP A 243 4.46 17.71 -11.53
C ASP A 243 5.48 17.73 -10.39
N TRP A 244 5.14 17.09 -9.27
CA TRP A 244 6.05 16.90 -8.13
C TRP A 244 7.27 16.06 -8.52
N GLU A 245 7.07 14.95 -9.25
CA GLU A 245 8.17 14.12 -9.75
C GLU A 245 9.10 14.91 -10.67
N ARG A 246 8.54 15.73 -11.57
CA ARG A 246 9.34 16.59 -12.48
C ARG A 246 10.15 17.62 -11.71
N ARG A 247 9.57 18.26 -10.68
CA ARG A 247 10.26 19.27 -9.87
C ARG A 247 11.37 18.69 -8.99
N ARG A 248 11.27 17.42 -8.58
CA ARG A 248 12.20 16.77 -7.65
C ARG A 248 13.18 15.80 -8.30
N GLN A 249 13.40 15.91 -9.61
CA GLN A 249 14.32 15.03 -10.35
C GLN A 249 15.73 14.96 -9.74
N GLY A 250 16.26 16.05 -9.18
CA GLY A 250 17.56 16.03 -8.50
C GLY A 250 17.59 15.07 -7.30
N GLU A 251 16.57 15.13 -6.44
CA GLU A 251 16.42 14.28 -5.25
C GLU A 251 16.16 12.82 -5.63
N ILE A 252 15.31 12.60 -6.63
CA ILE A 252 14.99 11.25 -7.12
C ILE A 252 16.22 10.59 -7.74
N ASN A 253 17.01 11.33 -8.52
CA ASN A 253 18.26 10.82 -9.07
C ASN A 253 19.28 10.49 -7.98
N LEU A 254 19.36 11.29 -6.92
CA LEU A 254 20.18 10.98 -5.76
C LEU A 254 19.74 9.66 -5.10
N LEU A 255 18.44 9.48 -4.88
CA LEU A 255 17.86 8.26 -4.32
C LEU A 255 18.19 7.03 -5.17
N VAL A 256 17.96 7.09 -6.48
CA VAL A 256 18.28 6.01 -7.42
C VAL A 256 19.76 5.66 -7.39
N ASN A 257 20.64 6.66 -7.38
CA ASN A 257 22.09 6.46 -7.33
C ASN A 257 22.54 5.86 -5.98
N LEU A 258 21.92 6.28 -4.87
CA LEU A 258 22.20 5.72 -3.55
C LEU A 258 21.79 4.25 -3.48
N ILE A 259 20.59 3.90 -3.95
CA ILE A 259 20.11 2.52 -4.00
C ILE A 259 21.04 1.66 -4.87
N LYS A 260 21.46 2.16 -6.04
CA LYS A 260 22.44 1.48 -6.90
C LYS A 260 23.76 1.22 -6.16
N ARG A 261 24.27 2.20 -5.40
CA ARG A 261 25.48 2.04 -4.59
C ARG A 261 25.31 0.99 -3.51
N ILE A 262 24.19 1.01 -2.78
CA ILE A 262 23.87 0.00 -1.76
C ILE A 262 23.88 -1.40 -2.38
N ILE A 263 23.15 -1.60 -3.49
CA ILE A 263 23.08 -2.89 -4.19
C ILE A 263 24.46 -3.34 -4.69
N HIS A 264 25.30 -2.41 -5.17
CA HIS A 264 26.66 -2.72 -5.59
C HIS A 264 27.52 -3.19 -4.41
N GLN A 265 27.45 -2.49 -3.27
CA GLN A 265 28.20 -2.87 -2.07
C GLN A 265 27.74 -4.23 -1.52
N THR A 266 26.44 -4.49 -1.42
CA THR A 266 25.95 -5.78 -0.90
C THR A 266 26.38 -6.97 -1.75
N ARG A 267 26.47 -6.79 -3.08
CA ARG A 267 27.05 -7.80 -4.00
C ARG A 267 28.53 -8.06 -3.73
N ALA A 268 29.31 -7.02 -3.46
CA ALA A 268 30.74 -7.13 -3.21
C ALA A 268 31.04 -7.94 -1.92
N PHE A 269 30.13 -7.93 -0.95
CA PHE A 269 30.22 -8.73 0.28
C PHE A 269 29.65 -10.16 0.15
N GLY A 270 29.46 -10.68 -1.08
CA GLY A 270 28.96 -12.03 -1.32
C GLY A 270 27.45 -12.20 -1.17
N GLY A 271 26.71 -11.10 -0.97
CA GLY A 271 25.24 -11.10 -0.95
C GLY A 271 24.65 -11.22 -2.36
N SER A 272 23.64 -12.07 -2.53
CA SER A 272 22.82 -12.10 -3.76
C SER A 272 21.83 -10.94 -3.73
N SER A 273 22.25 -9.74 -4.14
CA SER A 273 21.35 -8.63 -4.42
C SER A 273 21.40 -8.36 -5.90
N THR A 274 20.33 -8.55 -6.66
CA THR A 274 20.35 -8.27 -8.11
C THR A 274 19.73 -6.90 -8.41
N ALA A 275 20.45 -6.07 -9.17
CA ALA A 275 19.94 -5.01 -10.04
C ALA A 275 20.39 -5.34 -11.47
N ARG A 276 19.43 -5.57 -12.35
CA ARG A 276 19.57 -5.50 -13.80
C ARG A 276 18.34 -4.75 -14.33
#